data_AF-A0AAU0USA2-F1
#
_entry.id   AF-A0AAU0USA2-F1
#
_cell.length_a   1.000
_cell.length_b   1.000
_cell.length_c   1.000
_cell.angle_alpha   90.00
_cell.angle_beta   90.00
_cell.angle_gamma   90.00
#
_symmetry.space_group_name_H-M   'P 1'
#
loop_
_entity.id
_entity.type
_entity.pdbx_description
1 polymer ?
#
loop_
_entity_poly.entity_id
_entity_poly.type
_entity_poly.pdbx_seq_one_letter_code
_entity_poly.pdbx_strand_id
1 'polypeptide(L)'
;MKREEGITLIELLVVMFLLVLLSSIMLPNMSGIIEGYRLDTAARQMAQEIREVQQWSITLQDSYVIKFYSDFNYYHLPLRQDNFIKHRIDLPQGVTFEEVSYVGTSSSRLSFNAKGTPNLGGHIILKGAGQYREISITPVTGRVKVYKGRRVLQ
;
A
#
# COMPACT_ATOMS: atom_id res chain seq x y z
N MET A 1 14.21 -31.52 -54.08
CA MET A 1 14.45 -30.21 -53.41
C MET A 1 13.09 -29.66 -53.01
N LYS A 2 12.79 -29.53 -51.72
CA LYS A 2 11.52 -28.93 -51.25
C LYS A 2 11.64 -27.41 -51.38
N ARG A 3 10.67 -26.77 -52.03
CA ARG A 3 10.57 -25.30 -52.04
C ARG A 3 10.01 -24.87 -50.70
N GLU A 4 10.67 -23.92 -50.05
CA GLU A 4 10.10 -23.23 -48.90
C GLU A 4 9.19 -22.12 -49.42
N GLU A 5 7.92 -22.18 -49.05
CA GLU A 5 6.93 -21.17 -49.40
C GLU A 5 7.06 -19.99 -48.43
N GLY A 6 7.27 -18.79 -48.98
CA GLY A 6 7.40 -17.56 -48.21
C GLY A 6 6.05 -16.95 -47.85
N ILE A 7 6.02 -16.15 -46.78
CA ILE A 7 4.83 -15.40 -46.34
C ILE A 7 4.48 -14.35 -47.39
N THR A 8 3.20 -14.24 -47.73
CA THR A 8 2.72 -13.23 -48.69
C THR A 8 2.53 -11.86 -48.02
N LEU A 9 2.62 -10.77 -48.79
CA LEU A 9 2.41 -9.41 -48.26
C LEU A 9 1.01 -9.26 -47.65
N ILE A 10 -0.01 -9.85 -48.29
CA ILE A 10 -1.39 -9.78 -47.81
C ILE A 10 -1.56 -10.52 -46.48
N GLU A 11 -0.88 -11.66 -46.32
CA GLU A 11 -0.91 -12.44 -45.08
C GLU A 11 -0.26 -11.67 -43.93
N LEU A 12 0.85 -10.98 -44.18
CA LEU A 12 1.47 -10.09 -43.19
C LEU A 12 0.52 -8.94 -42.77
N LEU A 13 -0.16 -8.32 -43.74
CA LEU A 13 -1.12 -7.24 -43.47
C LEU A 13 -2.32 -7.74 -42.64
N VAL A 14 -2.83 -8.94 -42.93
CA VAL A 14 -3.91 -9.56 -42.15
C VAL A 14 -3.45 -9.85 -40.73
N VAL A 15 -2.24 -10.40 -40.54
CA VAL A 15 -1.69 -10.65 -39.19
C VAL A 15 -1.52 -9.36 -38.42
N MET A 16 -0.98 -8.30 -39.03
CA MET A 16 -0.85 -6.99 -38.40
C MET A 16 -2.20 -6.38 -38.03
N PHE A 17 -3.19 -6.48 -38.92
CA PHE A 17 -4.55 -6.01 -38.66
C PHE A 17 -5.19 -6.75 -37.46
N LEU A 18 -5.01 -8.07 -37.39
CA LEU A 18 -5.47 -8.87 -36.25
C LEU A 18 -4.75 -8.48 -34.95
N LEU A 19 -3.44 -8.21 -34.98
CA LEU A 19 -2.70 -7.76 -33.80
C LEU A 19 -3.19 -6.39 -33.29
N VAL A 20 -3.48 -5.45 -34.19
CA VAL A 20 -4.03 -4.13 -33.83
C VAL A 20 -5.41 -4.28 -33.20
N LEU A 21 -6.28 -5.10 -33.79
CA LEU A 21 -7.62 -5.38 -33.24
C LEU A 21 -7.52 -5.99 -31.84
N LEU A 22 -6.71 -7.01 -31.65
CA LEU A 22 -6.51 -7.65 -30.35
C LEU A 22 -5.95 -6.66 -29.32
N SER A 23 -4.97 -5.85 -29.70
CA SER A 23 -4.35 -4.85 -28.81
C SER A 23 -5.35 -3.78 -28.36
N SER A 24 -6.29 -3.39 -29.22
CA SER A 24 -7.31 -2.37 -28.91
C SER A 24 -8.25 -2.78 -27.76
N ILE A 25 -8.50 -4.08 -27.61
CA ILE A 25 -9.40 -4.64 -26.60
C ILE A 25 -8.71 -4.73 -25.22
N MET A 26 -7.38 -4.79 -25.17
CA MET A 26 -6.65 -5.00 -23.90
C MET A 26 -6.45 -3.72 -23.07
N LEU A 27 -6.41 -2.54 -23.70
CA LEU A 27 -6.11 -1.26 -23.05
C LEU A 27 -7.10 -0.81 -21.95
N PRO A 28 -8.44 -0.91 -22.10
CA PRO A 28 -9.37 -0.31 -21.13
C PRO A 28 -9.35 -0.94 -19.73
N ASN A 29 -8.84 -2.17 -19.57
CA ASN A 29 -8.87 -2.91 -18.31
C ASN A 29 -7.58 -2.79 -17.46
N MET A 30 -6.55 -2.07 -17.93
CA MET A 30 -5.25 -2.03 -17.24
C MET A 30 -5.22 -1.07 -16.03
N SER A 31 -6.03 0.00 -16.03
CA SER A 31 -6.02 1.01 -14.96
C SER A 31 -6.37 0.42 -13.60
N GLY A 32 -7.44 -0.37 -13.51
CA GLY A 32 -7.86 -1.03 -12.27
C GLY A 32 -6.84 -2.05 -11.74
N ILE A 33 -6.09 -2.71 -12.64
CA ILE A 33 -5.02 -3.65 -12.26
C ILE A 33 -3.85 -2.89 -11.64
N ILE A 34 -3.39 -1.82 -12.29
CA ILE A 34 -2.27 -0.99 -11.83
C ILE A 34 -2.61 -0.35 -10.48
N GLU A 35 -3.81 0.20 -10.34
CA GLU A 35 -4.25 0.83 -9.10
C GLU A 35 -4.40 -0.20 -7.96
N GLY A 36 -4.93 -1.39 -8.24
CA GLY A 36 -4.99 -2.48 -7.27
C GLY A 36 -3.60 -2.94 -6.80
N TYR A 37 -2.62 -2.96 -7.71
CA TYR A 37 -1.22 -3.25 -7.39
C TYR A 37 -0.60 -2.14 -6.54
N ARG A 38 -0.86 -0.87 -6.85
CA ARG A 38 -0.43 0.28 -6.04
C ARG A 38 -0.98 0.21 -4.62
N LEU A 39 -2.26 -0.12 -4.47
CA LEU A 39 -2.90 -0.30 -3.16
C LEU A 39 -2.24 -1.43 -2.35
N ASP A 40 -1.99 -2.59 -2.96
CA ASP A 40 -1.36 -3.73 -2.28
C ASP A 40 0.07 -3.40 -1.85
N THR A 41 0.82 -2.73 -2.73
CA THR A 41 2.19 -2.29 -2.47
C THR A 41 2.22 -1.27 -1.33
N ALA A 42 1.35 -0.26 -1.37
CA ALA A 42 1.24 0.75 -0.32
C ALA A 42 0.93 0.14 1.06
N ALA A 43 -0.02 -0.81 1.11
CA ALA A 43 -0.38 -1.49 2.35
C ALA A 43 0.77 -2.33 2.91
N ARG A 44 1.50 -3.05 2.05
CA ARG A 44 2.67 -3.85 2.45
C ARG A 44 3.82 -2.98 2.93
N GLN A 45 4.08 -1.88 2.23
CA GLN A 45 5.11 -0.92 2.58
C GLN A 45 4.81 -0.28 3.94
N MET A 46 3.59 0.23 4.15
CA MET A 46 3.18 0.76 5.45
C MET A 46 3.31 -0.29 6.56
N ALA A 47 2.90 -1.54 6.30
CA ALA A 47 3.06 -2.62 7.27
C ALA A 47 4.54 -2.92 7.60
N GLN A 48 5.43 -2.78 6.62
CA GLN A 48 6.88 -2.91 6.85
C GLN A 48 7.41 -1.76 7.70
N GLU A 49 7.05 -0.53 7.40
CA GLU A 49 7.48 0.65 8.15
C GLU A 49 6.97 0.63 9.59
N ILE A 50 5.74 0.13 9.83
CA ILE A 50 5.24 -0.10 11.19
C ILE A 50 6.11 -1.12 11.94
N ARG A 51 6.51 -2.22 11.27
CA ARG A 51 7.42 -3.21 11.87
C ARG A 51 8.81 -2.65 12.12
N GLU A 52 9.32 -1.80 11.24
CA GLU A 52 10.60 -1.12 11.43
C GLU A 52 10.56 -0.21 12.65
N VAL A 53 9.49 0.57 12.82
CA VAL A 53 9.30 1.40 14.01
C VAL A 53 9.19 0.57 15.29
N GLN A 54 8.46 -0.56 15.25
CA GLN A 54 8.43 -1.51 16.37
C GLN A 54 9.84 -2.01 16.70
N GLN A 55 10.63 -2.38 15.68
CA GLN A 55 12.00 -2.86 15.86
C GLN A 55 12.91 -1.76 16.42
N TRP A 56 12.75 -0.51 15.99
CA TRP A 56 13.50 0.62 16.54
C TRP A 56 13.20 0.83 18.02
N SER A 57 11.93 0.73 18.45
CA SER A 57 11.58 0.80 19.87
C SER A 57 12.29 -0.27 20.69
N ILE A 58 12.35 -1.50 20.17
CA ILE A 58 13.04 -2.60 20.85
C ILE A 58 14.56 -2.37 20.86
N THR A 59 15.16 -2.06 19.72
CA THR A 59 16.62 -1.95 19.59
C THR A 59 17.17 -0.75 20.37
N LEU A 60 16.47 0.38 20.35
CA LEU A 60 16.91 1.63 20.99
C LEU A 60 16.37 1.79 22.41
N GLN A 61 15.57 0.83 22.89
CA GLN A 61 14.96 0.82 24.22
C GLN A 61 14.18 2.10 24.54
N ASP A 62 13.46 2.63 23.55
CA ASP A 62 12.68 3.87 23.66
C ASP A 62 11.29 3.73 22.99
N SER A 63 10.41 4.70 23.20
CA SER A 63 9.08 4.74 22.60
C SER A 63 9.08 5.54 21.30
N TYR A 64 8.64 4.89 20.22
CA TYR A 64 8.51 5.51 18.90
C TYR A 64 7.04 5.58 18.48
N VAL A 65 6.70 6.69 17.80
CA VAL A 65 5.31 7.02 17.45
C VAL A 65 5.18 7.28 15.96
N ILE A 66 4.20 6.64 15.34
CA ILE A 66 3.70 6.93 14.00
C ILE A 66 2.46 7.80 14.14
N LYS A 67 2.39 8.88 13.36
CA LYS A 67 1.22 9.77 13.32
C LYS A 67 0.58 9.72 11.95
N PHE A 68 -0.70 9.36 11.91
CA PHE A 68 -1.49 9.31 10.70
C PHE A 68 -2.34 10.58 10.58
N TYR A 69 -2.30 11.19 9.41
CA TYR A 69 -3.07 12.37 9.04
C TYR A 69 -4.00 11.95 7.91
N SER A 70 -5.01 11.13 8.25
CA SER A 70 -5.94 10.51 7.28
C SER A 70 -6.61 11.54 6.38
N ASP A 71 -7.03 12.68 6.97
CA ASP A 71 -7.71 13.78 6.25
C ASP A 71 -6.82 14.45 5.20
N PHE A 72 -5.49 14.33 5.36
CA PHE A 72 -4.49 14.91 4.47
C PHE A 72 -3.73 13.86 3.65
N ASN A 73 -4.10 12.59 3.79
CA ASN A 73 -3.55 11.46 3.05
C ASN A 73 -2.04 11.19 3.19
N TYR A 74 -1.48 11.48 4.36
CA TYR A 74 -0.07 11.20 4.66
C TYR A 74 0.11 10.70 6.10
N TYR A 75 1.30 10.20 6.39
CA TYR A 75 1.71 9.85 7.76
C TYR A 75 3.16 10.22 8.01
N HIS A 76 3.53 10.21 9.29
CA HIS A 76 4.84 10.60 9.76
C HIS A 76 5.51 9.42 10.47
N LEU A 77 6.68 9.02 9.98
CA LEU A 77 7.57 8.11 10.69
C LEU A 77 8.53 8.90 11.60
N PRO A 78 8.92 8.33 12.76
CA PRO A 78 9.93 8.93 13.61
C PRO A 78 11.33 8.75 13.00
N LEU A 79 12.18 9.79 13.08
CA LEU A 79 13.60 9.71 12.71
C LEU A 79 14.48 9.50 13.95
N ARG A 80 15.66 8.90 13.74
CA ARG A 80 16.70 8.76 14.77
C ARG A 80 17.51 10.06 14.89
N GLN A 81 17.55 10.60 16.12
CA GLN A 81 18.43 11.64 16.67
C GLN A 81 18.15 13.12 16.31
N ASP A 82 17.83 13.87 17.38
CA ASP A 82 18.05 15.29 17.67
C ASP A 82 17.40 16.43 16.89
N ASN A 83 16.42 16.19 16.02
CA ASN A 83 15.36 17.18 15.80
C ASN A 83 14.11 16.52 15.21
N PHE A 84 12.93 16.93 15.71
CA PHE A 84 11.60 16.38 15.42
C PHE A 84 11.10 16.57 13.97
N ILE A 85 11.97 16.48 12.97
CA ILE A 85 11.54 16.48 11.58
C ILE A 85 11.17 15.05 11.21
N LYS A 86 9.89 14.76 11.39
CA LYS A 86 9.20 13.58 10.92
C LYS A 86 9.48 13.37 9.43
N HIS A 87 9.82 12.15 9.01
CA HIS A 87 9.77 11.84 7.58
C HIS A 87 8.29 11.70 7.19
N ARG A 88 7.80 12.66 6.40
CA ARG A 88 6.46 12.61 5.80
C ARG A 88 6.47 11.61 4.68
N ILE A 89 5.53 10.67 4.74
CA ILE A 89 5.25 9.73 3.66
C ILE A 89 3.84 10.01 3.16
N ASP A 90 3.78 10.45 1.91
CA ASP A 90 2.53 10.58 1.17
C ASP A 90 2.11 9.24 0.60
N LEU A 91 0.83 8.91 0.69
CA LEU A 91 0.32 7.72 0.03
C LEU A 91 0.39 7.89 -1.50
N PRO A 92 0.64 6.80 -2.25
CA PRO A 92 0.74 6.88 -3.70
C PRO A 92 -0.59 7.32 -4.32
N GLN A 93 -0.50 7.88 -5.53
CA GLN A 93 -1.67 8.36 -6.26
C GLN A 93 -2.76 7.28 -6.40
N GLY A 94 -3.99 7.64 -6.07
CA GLY A 94 -5.16 6.75 -6.11
C GLY A 94 -5.33 5.87 -4.88
N VAL A 95 -4.45 5.98 -3.88
CA VAL A 95 -4.57 5.30 -2.59
C VAL A 95 -4.88 6.32 -1.51
N THR A 96 -5.94 6.07 -0.73
CA THR A 96 -6.33 6.91 0.40
C THR A 96 -6.55 6.13 1.68
N PHE A 97 -6.46 6.79 2.83
CA PHE A 97 -7.01 6.24 4.07
C PHE A 97 -8.55 6.21 3.98
N GLU A 98 -9.15 5.05 4.23
CA GLU A 98 -10.60 4.94 4.49
C GLU A 98 -10.87 4.99 6.00
N GLU A 99 -10.05 4.30 6.79
CA GLU A 99 -10.22 4.24 8.24
C GLU A 99 -8.86 4.08 8.94
N VAL A 100 -8.71 4.73 10.08
CA VAL A 100 -7.59 4.54 11.01
C VAL A 100 -8.18 4.38 12.41
N SER A 101 -8.07 3.19 13.00
CA SER A 101 -8.75 2.86 14.26
C SER A 101 -8.14 3.52 15.51
N TYR A 102 -7.11 4.35 15.35
CA TYR A 102 -6.42 5.02 16.45
C TYR A 102 -6.95 6.43 16.66
N VAL A 103 -7.05 6.86 17.91
CA VAL A 103 -7.59 8.17 18.28
C VAL A 103 -6.47 9.14 18.67
N GLY A 104 -6.60 10.41 18.29
CA GLY A 104 -5.77 11.50 18.79
C GLY A 104 -6.33 12.88 18.42
N THR A 105 -5.93 13.92 19.14
CA THR A 105 -6.53 15.27 19.04
C THR A 105 -6.27 15.98 17.71
N SER A 106 -5.13 15.72 17.06
CA SER A 106 -4.77 16.35 15.77
C SER A 106 -4.24 15.35 14.73
N SER A 107 -4.06 14.09 15.14
CA SER A 107 -3.57 12.99 14.31
C SER A 107 -3.84 11.69 15.06
N SER A 108 -4.23 10.64 14.36
CA SER A 108 -4.27 9.28 14.91
C SER A 108 -2.86 8.77 15.22
N ARG A 109 -2.66 8.07 16.34
CA ARG A 109 -1.31 7.70 16.83
C ARG A 109 -1.18 6.23 17.18
N LEU A 110 -0.20 5.59 16.56
CA LEU A 110 0.29 4.26 16.94
C LEU A 110 1.68 4.43 17.53
N SER A 111 1.93 3.87 18.72
CA SER A 111 3.24 3.92 19.33
C SER A 111 3.65 2.58 19.90
N PHE A 112 4.94 2.25 19.84
CA PHE A 112 5.50 1.04 20.44
C PHE A 112 6.45 1.42 21.56
N ASN A 113 6.32 0.78 22.72
CA ASN A 113 7.25 0.94 23.83
C ASN A 113 8.54 0.11 23.61
N ALA A 114 9.50 0.21 24.55
CA ALA A 114 10.78 -0.50 24.51
C ALA A 114 10.69 -2.04 24.43
N LYS A 115 9.51 -2.63 24.69
CA LYS A 115 9.25 -4.07 24.54
C LYS A 115 8.63 -4.45 23.20
N GLY A 116 8.40 -3.48 22.32
CA GLY A 116 7.68 -3.66 21.05
C GLY A 116 6.17 -3.82 21.23
N THR A 117 5.63 -3.51 22.41
CA THR A 117 4.18 -3.56 22.65
C THR A 117 3.53 -2.28 22.14
N PRO A 118 2.49 -2.36 21.30
CA PRO A 118 1.77 -1.18 20.84
C PRO A 118 0.93 -0.58 21.98
N ASN A 119 0.68 0.73 21.92
CA ASN A 119 -0.25 1.41 22.82
C ASN A 119 -1.67 0.86 22.73
N LEU A 120 -2.10 0.41 21.54
CA LEU A 120 -3.39 -0.20 21.30
C LEU A 120 -3.28 -1.19 20.13
N GLY A 121 -4.09 -2.25 20.14
CA GLY A 121 -4.38 -2.99 18.90
C GLY A 121 -5.23 -2.15 17.95
N GLY A 122 -5.36 -2.57 16.70
CA GLY A 122 -6.20 -1.83 15.77
C GLY A 122 -5.95 -2.18 14.31
N HIS A 123 -6.52 -1.36 13.44
CA HIS A 123 -6.41 -1.51 12.00
C HIS A 123 -6.31 -0.17 11.29
N ILE A 124 -5.71 -0.23 10.10
CA ILE A 124 -5.66 0.86 9.13
C ILE A 124 -6.23 0.31 7.83
N ILE A 125 -7.26 0.94 7.29
CA ILE A 125 -7.86 0.56 6.01
C ILE A 125 -7.42 1.57 4.97
N LEU A 126 -6.74 1.08 3.94
CA LEU A 126 -6.44 1.82 2.72
C LEU A 126 -7.43 1.43 1.63
N LYS A 127 -7.77 2.39 0.77
CA LYS A 127 -8.68 2.25 -0.36
C LYS A 127 -8.03 2.75 -1.64
N GLY A 128 -8.32 2.08 -2.74
CA GLY A 128 -7.91 2.50 -4.09
C GLY A 128 -8.60 1.63 -5.14
N ALA A 129 -8.99 2.20 -6.28
CA ALA A 129 -9.73 1.49 -7.35
C ALA A 129 -10.98 0.72 -6.88
N GLY A 130 -11.69 1.20 -5.85
CA GLY A 130 -12.81 0.49 -5.25
C GLY A 130 -12.45 -0.78 -4.46
N GLN A 131 -11.16 -1.07 -4.30
CA GLN A 131 -10.63 -2.14 -3.46
C GLN A 131 -10.16 -1.61 -2.11
N TYR A 132 -10.01 -2.53 -1.16
CA TYR A 132 -9.61 -2.24 0.21
C TYR A 132 -8.46 -3.14 0.65
N ARG A 133 -7.55 -2.60 1.47
CA ARG A 133 -6.51 -3.35 2.17
C ARG A 133 -6.48 -2.93 3.63
N GLU A 134 -6.46 -3.92 4.50
CA GLU A 134 -6.43 -3.70 5.94
C GLU A 134 -5.03 -4.07 6.48
N ILE A 135 -4.40 -3.15 7.18
CA ILE A 135 -3.21 -3.39 7.99
C ILE A 135 -3.67 -3.55 9.45
N SER A 136 -3.60 -4.76 9.98
CA SER A 136 -4.05 -5.09 11.34
C SER A 136 -2.86 -5.27 12.28
N ILE A 137 -2.94 -4.65 13.46
CA ILE A 137 -1.94 -4.68 14.53
C ILE A 137 -2.55 -5.38 15.74
N THR A 138 -1.98 -6.51 16.13
CA THR A 138 -2.46 -7.28 17.28
C THR A 138 -2.06 -6.58 18.60
N PRO A 139 -2.98 -6.42 19.57
CA PRO A 139 -2.64 -5.87 20.88
C PRO A 139 -1.54 -6.70 21.56
N VAL A 140 -0.79 -6.07 22.47
CA VAL A 140 0.30 -6.67 23.27
C VAL A 140 1.54 -7.04 22.46
N THR A 141 1.39 -7.88 21.43
CA THR A 141 2.50 -8.40 20.61
C THR A 141 2.94 -7.46 19.50
N GLY A 142 2.06 -6.54 19.06
CA GLY A 142 2.34 -5.64 17.94
C GLY A 142 2.42 -6.35 16.58
N ARG A 143 1.97 -7.61 16.48
CA ARG A 143 2.04 -8.36 15.23
C ARG A 143 1.27 -7.65 14.13
N VAL A 144 1.99 -7.26 13.07
CA VAL A 144 1.43 -6.56 11.90
C VAL A 144 1.14 -7.54 10.78
N LYS A 145 -0.08 -7.53 10.25
CA LYS A 145 -0.50 -8.33 9.08
C LYS A 145 -1.29 -7.48 8.09
N VAL A 146 -1.22 -7.86 6.82
CA VAL A 146 -1.99 -7.24 5.74
C VAL A 146 -3.04 -8.22 5.25
N TYR A 147 -4.28 -7.76 5.14
CA TYR A 147 -5.42 -8.51 4.65
C TYR A 147 -6.10 -7.79 3.49
N LYS A 148 -6.85 -8.54 2.69
CA LYS A 148 -7.83 -7.95 1.77
C LYS A 148 -8.97 -7.39 2.62
N GLY A 149 -9.18 -6.08 2.57
CA GLY A 149 -10.27 -5.42 3.30
C GLY A 149 -11.62 -5.64 2.59
N ARG A 150 -12.71 -5.51 3.33
CA ARG A 150 -14.07 -5.35 2.80
C ARG A 150 -14.60 -3.99 3.22
N ARG A 151 -15.44 -3.37 2.39
CA ARG A 151 -16.10 -2.10 2.71
C ARG A 151 -16.85 -2.26 4.03
N VAL A 152 -16.46 -1.51 5.06
CA VAL A 152 -17.25 -1.44 6.29
C VAL A 152 -18.45 -0.56 5.96
N LEU A 153 -19.63 -1.17 5.83
CA LEU A 153 -20.89 -0.44 5.74
C LEU A 153 -21.19 0.08 7.16
N GLN A 154 -21.18 1.40 7.33
CA GLN A 154 -21.79 2.05 8.48
C GLN A 154 -23.29 2.16 8.26
#